data_AF-A0A373FTJ2-F1
#
_entry.id   AF-A0A373FTJ2-F1
#
_cell.length_a   1.000
_cell.length_b   1.000
_cell.length_c   1.000
_cell.angle_alpha   90.00
_cell.angle_beta   90.00
_cell.angle_gamma   90.00
#
_symmetry.space_group_name_H-M   'P 1'
#
loop_
_entity.id
_entity.type
_entity.pdbx_description
1 polymer ?
#
loop_
_entity_poly.entity_id
_entity_poly.type
_entity_poly.pdbx_seq_one_letter_code
_entity_poly.pdbx_strand_id
1 'polypeptide(L)'
;MAVDIPSMSVMLRRSWWVLLLRGVAAIVFGVLTWMQPAASAAALVLIFGAYVFLDGVLGVYSAIKSRNESRHWWMVLLWGLTGVVFGVLTVINPAITALVLTIYIGVWALITGVVEIVAALRLRKEIEGEWLLVLGGLISVLFGAFVLAQPGAGMMAMLWVIATYAVIFGVLMVLLAFKVKKAL
;
A
#
# COMPACT_ATOMS: atom_id res chain seq x y z
N MET A 1 29.07 -17.62 -28.09
CA MET A 1 27.64 -17.25 -28.20
C MET A 1 27.50 -15.86 -27.59
N ALA A 2 27.50 -14.81 -28.42
CA ALA A 2 27.35 -13.44 -27.93
C ALA A 2 25.90 -13.26 -27.45
N VAL A 3 25.72 -12.80 -26.22
CA VAL A 3 24.39 -12.43 -25.72
C VAL A 3 24.02 -11.12 -26.42
N ASP A 4 23.12 -11.18 -27.40
CA ASP A 4 22.52 -9.99 -28.00
C ASP A 4 21.71 -9.26 -26.93
N ILE A 5 22.31 -8.23 -26.34
CA ILE A 5 21.62 -7.32 -25.43
C ILE A 5 20.71 -6.45 -26.31
N PRO A 6 19.37 -6.51 -26.15
CA PRO A 6 18.49 -5.65 -26.93
C PRO A 6 18.90 -4.19 -26.73
N SER A 7 19.12 -3.47 -27.83
CA SER A 7 19.51 -2.07 -27.77
C SER A 7 18.47 -1.26 -26.98
N MET A 8 18.95 -0.34 -26.13
CA MET A 8 18.15 0.48 -25.19
C MET A 8 16.91 1.12 -25.87
N SER A 9 17.02 1.39 -27.17
CA SER A 9 15.96 1.94 -28.02
C SER A 9 14.72 1.05 -28.16
N VAL A 10 14.85 -0.29 -28.11
CA VAL A 10 13.70 -1.22 -28.15
C VAL A 10 12.95 -1.23 -26.81
N MET A 11 13.67 -1.14 -25.68
CA MET A 11 13.07 -1.03 -24.35
C MET A 11 12.33 0.29 -24.16
N LEU A 12 12.89 1.41 -24.64
CA LEU A 12 12.28 2.73 -24.57
C LEU A 12 11.01 2.85 -25.42
N ARG A 13 11.02 2.27 -26.64
CA ARG A 13 9.86 2.28 -27.56
C ARG A 13 8.68 1.44 -27.07
N ARG A 14 8.94 0.42 -26.24
CA ARG A 14 7.89 -0.40 -25.59
C ARG A 14 7.39 0.21 -24.28
N SER A 15 8.20 1.05 -23.64
CA SER A 15 7.90 1.61 -22.31
C SER A 15 6.95 2.81 -22.34
N TRP A 16 6.97 3.68 -23.37
CA TRP A 16 6.13 4.88 -23.38
C TRP A 16 4.62 4.55 -23.31
N TRP A 17 4.18 3.48 -23.97
CA TRP A 17 2.77 3.05 -23.93
C TRP A 17 2.41 2.50 -22.55
N VAL A 18 3.31 1.77 -21.90
CA VAL A 18 3.10 1.27 -20.52
C VAL A 18 3.01 2.43 -19.54
N LEU A 19 3.86 3.46 -19.67
CA LEU A 19 3.80 4.66 -18.84
C LEU A 19 2.47 5.40 -19.04
N LEU A 20 2.03 5.57 -20.29
CA LEU A 20 0.77 6.24 -20.62
C LEU A 20 -0.42 5.46 -20.05
N LEU A 21 -0.47 4.15 -20.26
CA LEU A 21 -1.56 3.30 -19.76
C LEU A 21 -1.61 3.32 -18.22
N ARG A 22 -0.46 3.19 -17.54
CA ARG A 22 -0.38 3.27 -16.08
C ARG A 22 -0.82 4.65 -15.57
N GLY A 23 -0.40 5.71 -16.24
CA GLY A 23 -0.77 7.08 -15.88
C GLY A 23 -2.25 7.34 -16.02
N VAL A 24 -2.85 6.99 -17.17
CA VAL A 24 -4.29 7.10 -17.40
C VAL A 24 -5.08 6.24 -16.41
N ALA A 25 -4.66 5.00 -16.18
CA ALA A 25 -5.30 4.13 -15.20
C ALA A 25 -5.26 4.71 -13.78
N ALA A 26 -4.13 5.30 -13.36
CA ALA A 26 -4.00 5.94 -12.05
C ALA A 26 -4.90 7.18 -11.92
N ILE A 27 -5.00 8.02 -12.97
CA ILE A 27 -5.91 9.17 -12.99
C ILE A 27 -7.36 8.70 -12.85
N VAL A 28 -7.77 7.72 -13.67
CA VAL A 28 -9.13 7.17 -13.64
C VAL A 28 -9.43 6.60 -12.25
N PHE A 29 -8.52 5.82 -11.68
CA PHE A 29 -8.67 5.28 -10.33
C PHE A 29 -8.82 6.39 -9.27
N GLY A 30 -7.99 7.43 -9.32
CA GLY A 30 -8.06 8.55 -8.39
C GLY A 30 -9.37 9.32 -8.50
N VAL A 31 -9.82 9.63 -9.72
CA VAL A 31 -11.08 10.34 -9.98
C VAL A 31 -12.28 9.50 -9.53
N LEU A 32 -12.30 8.20 -9.86
CA LEU A 32 -13.36 7.28 -9.42
C LEU A 32 -13.42 7.18 -7.90
N THR A 33 -12.27 7.24 -7.22
CA THR A 33 -12.21 7.20 -5.76
C THR A 33 -12.81 8.45 -5.11
N TRP A 34 -12.64 9.64 -5.71
CA TRP A 34 -13.35 10.82 -5.25
C TRP A 34 -14.85 10.78 -5.55
N MET A 35 -15.24 10.26 -6.71
CA MET A 35 -16.65 10.18 -7.10
C MET A 35 -17.44 9.14 -6.31
N GLN A 36 -16.81 8.00 -5.97
CA GLN A 36 -17.44 6.87 -5.29
C GLN A 36 -16.51 6.29 -4.19
N PRO A 37 -16.28 7.03 -3.08
CA PRO A 37 -15.35 6.61 -2.04
C PRO A 37 -15.68 5.23 -1.44
N ALA A 38 -16.98 4.95 -1.23
CA ALA A 38 -17.43 3.67 -0.68
C ALA A 38 -17.11 2.49 -1.61
N ALA A 39 -17.31 2.65 -2.91
CA ALA A 39 -16.99 1.60 -3.89
C ALA A 39 -15.48 1.37 -3.99
N SER A 40 -14.68 2.45 -3.97
CA SER A 40 -13.22 2.34 -3.97
C SER A 40 -12.67 1.70 -2.70
N ALA A 41 -13.21 2.03 -1.52
CA ALA A 41 -12.87 1.33 -0.28
C ALA A 41 -13.18 -0.16 -0.38
N ALA A 42 -14.38 -0.52 -0.83
CA ALA A 42 -14.77 -1.92 -1.00
C ALA A 42 -13.82 -2.64 -1.98
N ALA A 43 -13.48 -2.03 -3.10
CA ALA A 43 -12.54 -2.60 -4.07
C ALA A 43 -11.15 -2.84 -3.47
N LEU A 44 -10.59 -1.84 -2.76
CA LEU A 44 -9.29 -1.97 -2.10
C LEU A 44 -9.30 -3.08 -1.04
N VAL A 45 -10.36 -3.14 -0.25
CA VAL A 45 -10.54 -4.16 0.79
C VAL A 45 -10.69 -5.54 0.19
N LEU A 46 -11.45 -5.71 -0.88
CA LEU A 46 -11.61 -6.99 -1.57
C LEU A 46 -10.31 -7.45 -2.21
N ILE A 47 -9.55 -6.54 -2.83
CA ILE A 47 -8.22 -6.85 -3.38
C ILE A 47 -7.29 -7.32 -2.25
N PHE A 48 -7.28 -6.60 -1.12
CA PHE A 48 -6.51 -7.00 0.06
C PHE A 48 -6.95 -8.37 0.59
N GLY A 49 -8.26 -8.60 0.72
CA GLY A 49 -8.81 -9.88 1.17
C GLY A 49 -8.44 -11.04 0.25
N ALA A 50 -8.47 -10.81 -1.07
CA ALA A 50 -8.03 -11.80 -2.05
C ALA A 50 -6.53 -12.10 -1.92
N TYR A 51 -5.70 -11.06 -1.71
CA TYR A 51 -4.27 -11.25 -1.44
C TYR A 51 -4.02 -12.07 -0.18
N VAL A 52 -4.65 -11.71 0.95
CA VAL A 52 -4.51 -12.41 2.24
C VAL A 52 -5.02 -13.85 2.15
N PHE A 53 -6.10 -14.08 1.40
CA PHE A 53 -6.60 -15.42 1.12
C PHE A 53 -5.57 -16.26 0.35
N LEU A 54 -5.03 -15.72 -0.75
CA LEU A 54 -4.04 -16.41 -1.56
C LEU A 54 -2.76 -16.69 -0.79
N ASP A 55 -2.26 -15.71 -0.03
CA ASP A 55 -1.12 -15.89 0.87
C ASP A 55 -1.41 -16.98 1.91
N GLY A 56 -2.60 -16.98 2.50
CA GLY A 56 -3.05 -18.01 3.43
C GLY A 56 -3.04 -19.41 2.82
N VAL A 57 -3.60 -19.57 1.61
CA VAL A 57 -3.63 -20.86 0.89
C VAL A 57 -2.21 -21.34 0.58
N LEU A 58 -1.33 -20.45 0.11
CA LEU A 58 0.08 -20.78 -0.14
C LEU A 58 0.82 -21.13 1.15
N GLY A 59 0.52 -20.43 2.26
CA GLY A 59 1.01 -20.71 3.60
C GLY A 59 0.62 -22.10 4.08
N VAL A 60 -0.66 -22.48 3.96
CA VAL A 60 -1.13 -23.84 4.29
C VAL A 60 -0.44 -24.89 3.42
N TYR A 61 -0.35 -24.65 2.11
CA TYR A 61 0.33 -25.57 1.18
C TYR A 61 1.80 -25.77 1.56
N SER A 62 2.53 -24.69 1.80
CA SER A 62 3.95 -24.73 2.18
C SER A 62 4.17 -25.40 3.54
N ALA A 63 3.27 -25.19 4.51
CA ALA A 63 3.34 -25.84 5.81
C ALA A 63 3.14 -27.37 5.72
N ILE A 64 2.19 -27.83 4.90
CA ILE A 64 1.96 -29.27 4.68
C ILE A 64 3.16 -29.90 3.98
N LYS A 65 3.74 -29.21 2.98
CA LYS A 65 4.90 -29.69 2.24
C LYS A 65 6.15 -29.81 3.13
N SER A 66 6.38 -28.84 4.01
CA SER A 66 7.57 -28.77 4.88
C SER A 66 7.39 -29.46 6.24
N ARG A 67 6.29 -30.20 6.45
CA ARG A 67 5.94 -30.83 7.74
C ARG A 67 7.03 -31.75 8.32
N ASN A 68 7.82 -32.38 7.44
CA ASN A 68 8.88 -33.31 7.82
C ASN A 68 10.26 -32.64 7.90
N GLU A 69 10.40 -31.41 7.39
CA GLU A 69 11.67 -30.70 7.26
C GLU A 69 11.86 -29.63 8.36
N SER A 70 10.76 -29.07 8.88
CA SER A 70 10.79 -28.00 9.88
C SER A 70 10.05 -28.39 11.15
N ARG A 71 10.71 -28.28 12.31
CA ARG A 71 10.08 -28.45 13.64
C ARG A 71 8.97 -27.42 13.91
N HIS A 72 8.99 -26.29 13.20
CA HIS A 72 8.04 -25.18 13.37
C HIS A 72 6.99 -25.10 12.26
N TRP A 73 6.79 -26.17 11.48
CA TRP A 73 5.79 -26.22 10.39
C TRP A 73 4.38 -25.82 10.84
N TRP A 74 4.03 -26.14 12.09
CA TRP A 74 2.73 -25.81 12.69
C TRP A 74 2.52 -24.29 12.82
N MET A 75 3.58 -23.49 13.01
CA MET A 75 3.48 -22.03 13.08
C MET A 75 3.09 -21.46 11.71
N VAL A 76 3.72 -21.97 10.65
CA VAL A 76 3.40 -21.60 9.25
C VAL A 76 1.98 -22.04 8.89
N LEU A 77 1.56 -23.21 9.37
CA LEU A 77 0.18 -23.69 9.17
C LEU A 77 -0.82 -22.74 9.84
N LEU A 78 -0.60 -22.36 11.10
CA LEU A 78 -1.48 -21.43 11.81
C LEU A 78 -1.54 -20.08 11.10
N TRP A 79 -0.39 -19.54 10.67
CA TRP A 79 -0.36 -18.31 9.88
C TRP A 79 -1.19 -18.44 8.60
N GLY A 80 -0.97 -19.50 7.83
CA GLY A 80 -1.72 -19.76 6.60
C GLY A 80 -3.22 -19.87 6.85
N LEU A 81 -3.64 -20.62 7.88
CA LEU A 81 -5.03 -20.77 8.27
C LEU A 81 -5.67 -19.42 8.65
N THR A 82 -4.96 -18.58 9.41
CA THR A 82 -5.47 -17.24 9.75
C THR A 82 -5.67 -16.39 8.48
N GLY A 83 -4.74 -16.45 7.53
CA GLY A 83 -4.88 -15.76 6.23
C GLY A 83 -6.11 -16.23 5.45
N VAL A 84 -6.34 -17.54 5.37
CA VAL A 84 -7.55 -18.10 4.72
C VAL A 84 -8.82 -17.58 5.41
N VAL A 85 -8.88 -17.63 6.74
CA VAL A 85 -10.03 -17.17 7.52
C VAL A 85 -10.29 -15.67 7.29
N PHE A 86 -9.27 -14.82 7.43
CA PHE A 86 -9.43 -13.38 7.20
C PHE A 86 -9.80 -13.04 5.76
N GLY A 87 -9.26 -13.78 4.79
CA GLY A 87 -9.62 -13.65 3.39
C GLY A 87 -11.11 -13.94 3.14
N VAL A 88 -11.63 -15.04 3.70
CA VAL A 88 -13.06 -15.40 3.60
C VAL A 88 -13.94 -14.38 4.33
N LEU A 89 -13.56 -13.97 5.55
CA LEU A 89 -14.30 -12.96 6.32
C LEU A 89 -14.39 -11.63 5.58
N THR A 90 -13.37 -11.28 4.80
CA THR A 90 -13.36 -10.05 4.00
C THR A 90 -14.43 -10.05 2.91
N VAL A 91 -14.71 -11.21 2.30
CA VAL A 91 -15.77 -11.32 1.28
C VAL A 91 -17.15 -11.28 1.94
N ILE A 92 -17.31 -11.90 3.12
CA ILE A 92 -18.57 -11.93 3.86
C ILE A 92 -18.95 -10.54 4.37
N ASN A 93 -17.99 -9.81 4.95
CA ASN A 93 -18.23 -8.48 5.48
C ASN A 93 -17.04 -7.53 5.21
N PRO A 94 -16.99 -6.91 4.02
CA PRO A 94 -15.94 -5.96 3.66
C PRO A 94 -15.87 -4.76 4.60
N ALA A 95 -16.98 -4.35 5.21
CA ALA A 95 -17.01 -3.19 6.10
C ALA A 95 -16.20 -3.44 7.39
N ILE A 96 -16.25 -4.66 7.94
CA ILE A 96 -15.43 -5.02 9.10
C ILE A 96 -13.94 -5.03 8.73
N THR A 97 -13.57 -5.62 7.59
CA THR A 97 -12.17 -5.60 7.14
C THR A 97 -11.69 -4.17 6.88
N ALA A 98 -12.53 -3.31 6.29
CA ALA A 98 -12.21 -1.90 6.10
C ALA A 98 -11.93 -1.21 7.44
N LEU A 99 -12.75 -1.47 8.46
CA LEU A 99 -12.57 -0.94 9.81
C LEU A 99 -11.26 -1.44 10.43
N VAL A 100 -10.98 -2.74 10.36
CA VAL A 100 -9.75 -3.34 10.89
C VAL A 100 -8.51 -2.75 10.22
N LEU A 101 -8.50 -2.64 8.89
CA LEU A 101 -7.41 -2.01 8.14
C LEU A 101 -7.24 -0.54 8.52
N THR A 102 -8.34 0.19 8.69
CA THR A 102 -8.29 1.60 9.10
C THR A 102 -7.68 1.75 10.49
N ILE A 103 -8.10 0.93 11.45
CA ILE A 103 -7.54 0.90 12.81
C ILE A 103 -6.06 0.53 12.75
N TYR A 104 -5.70 -0.49 11.97
CA TYR A 104 -4.30 -0.92 11.79
C TYR A 104 -3.43 0.24 11.30
N ILE A 105 -3.88 0.98 10.27
CA ILE A 105 -3.17 2.15 9.76
C ILE A 105 -3.10 3.27 10.82
N GLY A 106 -4.18 3.50 11.59
CA GLY A 106 -4.20 4.48 12.67
C GLY A 106 -3.20 4.17 13.78
N VAL A 107 -3.13 2.91 14.23
CA VAL A 107 -2.14 2.45 15.21
C VAL A 107 -0.72 2.55 14.64
N TRP A 108 -0.52 2.16 13.39
CA TRP A 108 0.77 2.28 12.72
C TRP A 108 1.25 3.73 12.65
N ALA A 109 0.35 4.66 12.29
CA ALA A 109 0.65 6.08 12.26
C ALA A 109 1.02 6.61 13.66
N LEU A 110 0.27 6.22 14.71
CA LEU A 110 0.62 6.57 16.09
C LEU A 110 2.03 6.10 16.47
N ILE A 111 2.32 4.81 16.23
CA ILE A 111 3.64 4.24 16.56
C ILE A 111 4.73 4.97 15.79
N THR A 112 4.54 5.18 14.48
CA THR A 112 5.49 5.88 13.62
C THR A 112 5.74 7.29 14.13
N GLY A 113 4.68 8.05 14.44
CA GLY A 113 4.82 9.41 14.93
C GLY A 113 5.52 9.50 16.28
N VAL A 114 5.26 8.58 17.21
CA VAL A 114 5.99 8.50 18.48
C VAL A 114 7.47 8.18 18.24
N VAL A 115 7.77 7.23 17.36
CA VAL A 115 9.16 6.86 17.02
C VAL A 115 9.89 8.05 16.38
N GLU A 116 9.26 8.79 15.47
CA GLU A 116 9.83 9.98 14.83
C GLU A 116 10.13 11.09 15.84
N ILE A 117 9.20 11.35 16.78
CA ILE A 117 9.43 12.33 17.86
C ILE A 117 10.60 11.89 18.75
N VAL A 118 10.65 10.62 19.16
CA VAL A 118 11.74 10.08 19.98
C VAL A 118 13.08 10.13 19.23
N ALA A 119 13.08 9.80 17.94
CA ALA A 119 14.27 9.87 17.10
C ALA A 119 14.77 11.31 16.97
N ALA A 120 13.87 12.28 16.74
CA ALA A 120 14.22 13.69 16.67
C ALA A 120 14.88 14.17 17.98
N LEU A 121 14.35 13.77 19.14
CA LEU A 121 14.92 14.14 20.43
C LEU A 121 16.29 13.52 20.72
N ARG A 122 16.56 12.32 20.17
CA ARG A 122 17.83 11.59 20.35
C ARG A 122 18.91 12.05 19.40
N LEU A 123 18.56 12.29 18.13
CA LEU A 123 19.50 12.69 17.10
C LEU A 123 19.70 14.21 17.07
N ARG A 124 19.25 14.90 18.14
CA ARG A 124 19.20 16.36 18.20
C ARG A 124 20.54 17.12 18.19
N LYS A 125 21.63 16.36 18.07
CA LYS A 125 23.00 16.85 18.10
C LYS A 125 23.81 16.38 16.89
N GLU A 126 23.20 15.56 16.03
CA GLU A 126 23.88 14.92 14.91
C GLU A 126 23.28 15.31 13.55
N ILE A 127 22.07 15.88 13.49
CA ILE A 127 21.37 16.18 12.24
C ILE A 127 20.86 17.62 12.20
N GLU A 128 21.24 18.38 11.17
CA GLU A 128 20.56 19.65 10.86
C GLU A 128 19.19 19.35 10.20
N GLY A 129 18.08 19.74 10.85
CA GLY A 129 16.71 19.53 10.34
C GLY A 129 15.74 18.78 11.26
N GLU A 130 16.10 18.57 12.53
CA GLU A 130 15.29 17.85 13.54
C GLU A 130 13.85 18.33 13.69
N TRP A 131 13.60 19.63 13.46
CA TRP A 131 12.26 20.20 13.56
C TRP A 131 11.29 19.58 12.54
N LEU A 132 11.78 19.15 11.37
CA LEU A 132 10.98 18.45 10.36
C LEU A 132 10.57 17.05 10.86
N LEU A 133 11.44 16.36 11.60
CA LEU A 133 11.13 15.07 12.21
C LEU A 133 10.11 15.22 13.34
N VAL A 134 10.24 16.26 14.17
CA VAL A 134 9.24 16.56 15.21
C VAL A 134 7.89 16.90 14.59
N LEU A 135 7.88 17.72 13.54
CA LEU A 135 6.65 18.11 12.86
C LEU A 135 6.00 16.93 12.13
N GLY A 136 6.78 16.11 11.42
CA GLY A 136 6.30 14.88 10.80
C GLY A 136 5.71 13.92 11.82
N GLY A 137 6.42 13.71 12.94
CA GLY A 137 5.97 12.84 14.01
C GLY A 137 4.70 13.34 14.68
N LEU A 138 4.60 14.65 14.94
CA LEU A 138 3.40 15.26 15.51
C LEU A 138 2.20 15.12 14.56
N ILE A 139 2.37 15.40 13.26
CA ILE A 139 1.32 15.21 12.26
C ILE A 139 0.87 13.75 12.24
N SER A 140 1.82 12.80 12.28
CA SER A 140 1.54 11.37 12.27
C SER A 140 0.78 10.92 13.53
N VAL A 141 1.16 11.41 14.72
CA VAL A 141 0.43 11.16 15.97
C VAL A 141 -0.99 11.73 15.90
N LEU A 142 -1.15 12.99 15.46
CA LEU A 142 -2.46 13.62 15.35
C LEU A 142 -3.35 12.86 14.34
N PHE A 143 -2.78 12.45 13.21
CA PHE A 143 -3.48 11.66 12.21
C PHE A 143 -3.90 10.30 12.77
N GLY A 144 -2.98 9.56 13.41
CA GLY A 144 -3.29 8.28 14.04
C GLY A 144 -4.37 8.39 15.12
N ALA A 145 -4.29 9.41 15.98
CA ALA A 145 -5.28 9.67 17.02
C ALA A 145 -6.66 10.01 16.42
N PHE A 146 -6.70 10.84 15.37
CA PHE A 146 -7.92 11.18 14.64
C PHE A 146 -8.57 9.94 14.02
N VAL A 147 -7.78 9.10 13.34
CA VAL A 147 -8.26 7.87 12.71
C VAL A 147 -8.84 6.91 13.75
N LEU A 148 -8.22 6.76 14.91
CA LEU A 148 -8.71 5.86 15.96
C LEU A 148 -9.94 6.41 16.68
N ALA A 149 -10.04 7.73 16.85
CA ALA A 149 -11.22 8.35 17.46
C ALA A 149 -12.45 8.28 16.54
N GLN A 150 -12.26 8.40 15.22
CA GLN A 150 -13.33 8.34 14.23
C GLN A 150 -12.90 7.49 13.02
N PRO A 151 -12.96 6.15 13.10
CA PRO A 151 -12.47 5.28 12.03
C PRO A 151 -13.16 5.49 10.69
N GLY A 152 -14.47 5.82 10.69
CA GLY A 152 -15.19 6.14 9.44
C GLY A 152 -14.63 7.37 8.72
N ALA A 153 -14.31 8.43 9.48
CA ALA A 153 -13.69 9.63 8.92
C ALA A 153 -12.22 9.40 8.57
N GLY A 154 -11.51 8.59 9.36
CA GLY A 154 -10.13 8.16 9.09
C GLY A 154 -10.00 7.44 7.76
N MET A 155 -10.90 6.50 7.46
CA MET A 155 -10.96 5.81 6.17
C MET A 155 -11.18 6.80 5.01
N MET A 156 -12.11 7.74 5.17
CA MET A 156 -12.35 8.77 4.15
C MET A 156 -11.14 9.66 3.91
N ALA A 157 -10.46 10.10 4.98
CA ALA A 157 -9.24 10.88 4.89
C ALA A 157 -8.15 10.13 4.11
N MET A 158 -7.96 8.84 4.39
CA MET A 158 -7.02 7.99 3.66
C MET A 158 -7.38 7.89 2.17
N LEU A 159 -8.65 7.66 1.83
CA LEU A 159 -9.09 7.59 0.43
C LEU A 159 -8.81 8.90 -0.32
N TRP A 160 -9.03 10.05 0.32
CA TRP A 160 -8.75 11.35 -0.29
C TRP A 160 -7.26 11.54 -0.56
N VAL A 161 -6.41 11.15 0.40
CA VAL A 161 -4.95 11.19 0.22
C VAL A 161 -4.52 10.24 -0.91
N ILE A 162 -5.02 9.01 -0.92
CA ILE A 162 -4.73 8.00 -1.95
C ILE A 162 -5.18 8.48 -3.33
N ALA A 163 -6.38 9.03 -3.45
CA ALA A 163 -6.92 9.57 -4.69
C ALA A 163 -6.08 10.75 -5.21
N THR A 164 -5.74 11.70 -4.32
CA THR A 164 -4.88 12.85 -4.65
C THR A 164 -3.53 12.38 -5.18
N TYR A 165 -2.89 11.45 -4.45
CA TYR A 165 -1.62 10.86 -4.86
C TYR A 165 -1.73 10.15 -6.21
N ALA A 166 -2.76 9.33 -6.42
CA ALA A 166 -2.99 8.60 -7.66
C ALA A 166 -3.16 9.53 -8.86
N VAL A 167 -3.90 10.64 -8.71
CA VAL A 167 -4.05 11.65 -9.76
C VAL A 167 -2.73 12.34 -10.07
N ILE A 168 -2.01 12.84 -9.06
CA ILE A 168 -0.72 13.51 -9.26
C ILE A 168 0.28 12.57 -9.93
N PHE A 169 0.42 11.35 -9.40
CA PHE A 169 1.30 10.32 -9.97
C PHE A 169 0.91 9.99 -11.41
N GLY A 170 -0.39 9.85 -11.68
CA GLY A 170 -0.91 9.55 -13.01
C GLY A 170 -0.61 10.66 -14.02
N VAL A 171 -0.78 11.93 -13.63
CA VAL A 171 -0.41 13.09 -14.46
C VAL A 171 1.09 13.09 -14.75
N LEU A 172 1.94 12.88 -13.74
CA LEU A 172 3.39 12.80 -13.93
C LEU A 172 3.78 11.69 -14.92
N MET A 173 3.15 10.51 -14.82
CA MET A 173 3.39 9.38 -15.73
C MET A 173 2.96 9.68 -17.17
N VAL A 174 1.81 10.33 -17.36
CA VAL A 174 1.35 10.75 -18.69
C VAL A 174 2.32 11.77 -19.31
N LEU A 175 2.78 12.75 -18.53
CA LEU A 175 3.77 13.73 -18.98
C LEU A 175 5.10 13.06 -19.37
N LEU A 176 5.58 12.12 -18.55
CA LEU A 176 6.79 11.34 -18.85
C LEU A 176 6.60 10.49 -20.11
N ALA A 177 5.45 9.85 -20.30
CA ALA A 177 5.15 9.08 -21.48
C ALA A 177 5.26 9.91 -22.77
N PHE A 178 4.72 11.14 -22.75
CA PHE A 178 4.87 12.05 -23.89
C PHE A 178 6.30 12.55 -24.08
N LYS A 179 7.06 12.78 -23.00
CA LYS A 179 8.49 13.13 -23.10
C LYS A 179 9.30 11.99 -23.73
N VAL A 180 9.07 10.74 -23.31
CA VAL A 180 9.74 9.55 -23.89
C VAL A 180 9.32 9.35 -25.34
N LYS A 181 8.03 9.53 -25.67
CA LYS A 181 7.54 9.44 -27.06
C LYS A 181 8.19 10.47 -27.98
N LYS A 182 8.46 11.68 -27.49
CA LYS A 182 9.14 12.74 -28.26
C LYS A 182 10.65 12.48 -28.44
N ALA A 183 11.26 11.67 -27.59
CA ALA A 183 12.68 11.32 -27.65
C ALA A 183 12.97 10.07 -28.51
N LEU A 184 11.94 9.48 -29.14
CA LEU A 184 11.98 8.26 -29.97
C LEU A 184 11.75 8.57 -31.46
#